data_AF-L8HJ21-F1
#
_entry.id   AF-L8HJ21-F1
#
_cell.length_a   1.000
_cell.length_b   1.000
_cell.length_c   1.000
_cell.angle_alpha   90.00
_cell.angle_beta   90.00
_cell.angle_gamma   90.00
#
_symmetry.space_group_name_H-M   'P 1'
#
loop_
_entity.id
_entity.type
_entity.pdbx_description
1 polymer ?
#
loop_
_entity_poly.entity_id
_entity_poly.type
_entity_poly.pdbx_seq_one_letter_code
_entity_poly.pdbx_strand_id
1 'polypeptide(L)'
;MKGTLPEVSGAATKGMNPLVGDKANTQGSLAPTVDNAASVLAKQKHKWAVAGCIAVCFLGWGLATFIMGYVGQRASFRASLLYNTMGFLLCTLPFLPQQQFRTFTRNHLLCIVSGLMFTWADVGFFKLSSMGMSVSVLGPVTALYIIVPAVLGVLCLGETFTLRKVVGLVLAVSAICLLASDEGAA
;
A
#
# COMPACT_ATOMS: atom_id res chain seq x y z
N MET A 1 -29.20 6.41 -74.66
CA MET A 1 -28.37 5.70 -73.67
C MET A 1 -29.26 4.69 -72.96
N LYS A 2 -28.73 3.47 -72.80
CA LYS A 2 -29.44 2.25 -72.42
C LYS A 2 -30.19 2.40 -71.10
N GLY A 3 -31.44 1.92 -71.06
CA GLY A 3 -32.14 1.62 -69.81
C GLY A 3 -31.74 0.23 -69.30
N THR A 4 -32.12 -0.07 -68.05
CA THR A 4 -32.96 -1.23 -67.67
C THR A 4 -33.25 -1.21 -66.16
N LEU A 5 -34.43 -1.73 -65.85
CA LEU A 5 -35.23 -1.75 -64.62
C LEU A 5 -34.78 -2.83 -63.60
N PRO A 6 -35.43 -2.91 -62.40
CA PRO A 6 -34.99 -3.71 -61.24
C PRO A 6 -35.59 -5.13 -61.22
N GLU A 7 -34.92 -6.06 -60.52
CA GLU A 7 -35.33 -7.47 -60.35
C GLU A 7 -35.05 -7.89 -58.88
N VAL A 8 -36.06 -8.01 -58.00
CA VAL A 8 -36.98 -9.13 -57.68
C VAL A 8 -36.48 -10.04 -56.54
N SER A 9 -37.35 -10.08 -55.54
CA SER A 9 -37.49 -11.03 -54.43
C SER A 9 -37.45 -12.50 -54.87
N GLY A 10 -36.73 -13.35 -54.12
CA GLY A 10 -36.70 -14.78 -54.43
C GLY A 10 -36.13 -15.67 -53.33
N ALA A 11 -37.06 -16.38 -52.69
CA ALA A 11 -36.96 -17.79 -52.30
C ALA A 11 -36.04 -18.23 -51.14
N ALA A 12 -36.74 -18.65 -50.09
CA ALA A 12 -36.33 -19.62 -49.09
C ALA A 12 -35.71 -20.89 -49.70
N THR A 13 -34.57 -21.31 -49.16
CA THR A 13 -34.09 -22.69 -49.25
C THR A 13 -34.09 -23.33 -47.87
N LYS A 14 -35.15 -24.11 -47.66
CA LYS A 14 -35.30 -25.14 -46.64
C LYS A 14 -34.27 -26.24 -46.94
N GLY A 15 -33.13 -26.20 -46.25
CA GLY A 15 -32.08 -27.22 -46.31
C GLY A 15 -31.98 -27.97 -44.98
N MET A 16 -32.51 -29.19 -44.96
CA MET A 16 -32.25 -30.19 -43.91
C MET A 16 -30.74 -30.39 -43.79
N ASN A 17 -30.18 -30.21 -42.58
CA ASN A 17 -28.88 -30.77 -42.25
C ASN A 17 -29.07 -32.06 -41.45
N PRO A 18 -28.42 -33.16 -41.85
CA PRO A 18 -28.61 -34.48 -41.27
C PRO A 18 -28.08 -34.53 -39.84
N LEU A 19 -28.76 -35.36 -39.04
CA LEU A 19 -28.31 -35.87 -37.76
C LEU A 19 -26.99 -36.65 -37.97
N VAL A 20 -25.87 -35.93 -38.01
CA VAL A 20 -24.53 -36.51 -37.92
C VAL A 20 -24.18 -36.52 -36.44
N GLY A 21 -24.21 -37.73 -35.88
CA GLY A 21 -23.77 -37.95 -34.52
C GLY A 21 -22.27 -37.72 -34.41
N ASP A 22 -21.88 -36.70 -33.66
CA ASP A 22 -20.54 -36.60 -33.09
C ASP A 22 -20.54 -37.23 -31.70
N LYS A 23 -20.39 -38.56 -31.70
CA LYS A 23 -19.84 -39.31 -30.57
C LYS A 23 -18.33 -39.04 -30.50
N ALA A 24 -17.91 -37.82 -30.17
CA ALA A 24 -16.49 -37.49 -30.04
C ALA A 24 -16.25 -36.23 -29.21
N ASN A 25 -16.78 -36.16 -27.98
CA ASN A 25 -16.17 -35.27 -26.98
C ASN A 25 -16.30 -35.81 -25.56
N THR A 26 -15.94 -37.08 -25.39
CA THR A 26 -15.82 -37.77 -24.10
C THR A 26 -14.40 -38.27 -23.89
N GLN A 27 -13.40 -37.51 -24.32
CA GLN A 27 -12.01 -37.70 -23.90
C GLN A 27 -11.32 -36.33 -23.75
N GLY A 28 -10.99 -35.97 -22.50
CA GLY A 28 -9.93 -34.98 -22.25
C GLY A 28 -10.21 -33.81 -21.31
N SER A 29 -11.22 -33.84 -20.44
CA SER A 29 -11.40 -32.78 -19.42
C SER A 29 -11.55 -33.34 -18.00
N LEU A 30 -10.57 -34.13 -17.56
CA LEU A 30 -10.42 -34.53 -16.15
C LEU A 30 -9.12 -34.02 -15.50
N ALA A 31 -8.33 -33.21 -16.22
CA ALA A 31 -7.12 -32.56 -15.68
C ALA A 31 -7.23 -31.06 -15.31
N PRO A 32 -8.39 -30.34 -15.29
CA PRO A 32 -8.39 -28.94 -14.88
C PRO A 32 -8.51 -28.70 -13.36
N THR A 33 -8.52 -29.71 -12.49
CA THR A 33 -8.84 -29.51 -11.05
C THR A 33 -7.62 -29.33 -10.15
N VAL A 34 -6.50 -30.01 -10.42
CA VAL A 34 -5.31 -29.97 -9.54
C VAL A 34 -4.50 -28.68 -9.73
N ASP A 35 -4.31 -28.23 -10.98
CA ASP A 35 -3.59 -26.99 -11.28
C ASP A 35 -4.36 -25.73 -10.82
N ASN A 36 -5.70 -25.82 -10.83
CA ASN A 36 -6.57 -24.77 -10.30
C ASN A 36 -6.54 -24.74 -8.76
N ALA A 37 -6.50 -25.90 -8.08
CA ALA A 37 -6.39 -25.94 -6.63
C ALA A 37 -5.04 -25.38 -6.13
N ALA A 38 -3.92 -25.73 -6.76
CA ALA A 38 -2.59 -25.23 -6.41
C ALA A 38 -2.48 -23.70 -6.61
N SER A 39 -2.99 -23.17 -7.73
CA SER A 39 -2.97 -21.73 -8.01
C SER A 39 -3.89 -20.91 -7.09
N VAL A 40 -5.03 -21.47 -6.68
CA VAL A 40 -5.92 -20.86 -5.67
C VAL A 40 -5.25 -20.83 -4.29
N LEU A 41 -4.63 -21.92 -3.86
CA LEU A 41 -3.89 -21.97 -2.59
C LEU A 41 -2.70 -21.00 -2.58
N ALA A 42 -1.97 -20.86 -3.70
CA ALA A 42 -0.87 -19.90 -3.82
C ALA A 42 -1.38 -18.45 -3.72
N LYS A 43 -2.45 -18.09 -4.45
CA LYS A 43 -3.09 -16.77 -4.32
C LYS A 43 -3.60 -16.51 -2.91
N GLN A 44 -4.16 -17.53 -2.25
CA GLN A 44 -4.65 -17.42 -0.89
C GLN A 44 -3.52 -17.20 0.12
N LYS A 45 -2.43 -17.98 0.04
CA LYS A 45 -1.23 -17.79 0.87
C LYS A 45 -0.64 -16.39 0.71
N HIS A 46 -0.55 -15.89 -0.53
CA HIS A 46 -0.08 -14.53 -0.79
C HIS A 46 -0.99 -13.47 -0.14
N LYS A 47 -2.32 -13.61 -0.23
CA LYS A 47 -3.26 -12.70 0.44
C LYS A 47 -3.07 -12.69 1.96
N TRP A 48 -2.92 -13.85 2.59
CA TRP A 48 -2.66 -13.95 4.03
C TRP A 48 -1.31 -13.34 4.43
N ALA A 49 -0.26 -13.53 3.62
CA ALA A 49 1.04 -12.92 3.86
C ALA A 49 0.96 -11.38 3.81
N VAL A 50 0.30 -10.82 2.79
CA VAL A 50 0.11 -9.37 2.67
C VAL A 50 -0.72 -8.84 3.84
N ALA A 51 -1.80 -9.51 4.22
CA ALA A 51 -2.62 -9.12 5.37
C ALA A 51 -1.80 -9.13 6.69
N GLY A 52 -0.96 -10.15 6.88
CA GLY A 52 -0.05 -10.23 8.02
C GLY A 52 0.94 -9.07 8.06
N CYS A 53 1.57 -8.72 6.94
CA CYS A 53 2.48 -7.58 6.85
C CYS A 53 1.78 -6.25 7.18
N ILE A 54 0.56 -6.04 6.65
CA ILE A 54 -0.23 -4.84 6.94
C ILE A 54 -0.52 -4.74 8.45
N ALA A 55 -0.92 -5.84 9.08
CA ALA A 55 -1.20 -5.86 10.51
C ALA A 55 0.06 -5.54 11.34
N VAL A 56 1.22 -6.10 10.97
CA VAL A 56 2.49 -5.80 11.62
C VAL A 56 2.87 -4.33 11.46
N CYS A 57 2.72 -3.75 10.28
CA CYS A 57 2.99 -2.33 10.05
C CYS A 57 2.06 -1.44 10.89
N PHE A 58 0.75 -1.74 10.90
CA PHE A 58 -0.23 -0.95 11.63
C PHE A 58 0.02 -0.98 13.15
N LEU A 59 0.17 -2.19 13.71
CA LEU A 59 0.39 -2.38 15.14
C LEU A 59 1.78 -1.89 15.56
N GLY A 60 2.80 -2.18 14.76
CA GLY A 60 4.17 -1.77 15.02
C GLY A 60 4.32 -0.25 15.04
N TRP A 61 3.78 0.44 14.03
CA TRP A 61 3.89 1.90 13.94
C TRP A 61 3.00 2.61 14.97
N GLY A 62 1.78 2.10 15.23
CA GLY A 62 0.89 2.63 16.25
C GLY A 62 1.46 2.48 17.67
N LEU A 63 1.99 1.30 18.02
CA LEU A 63 2.60 1.09 19.33
C LEU A 63 3.90 1.89 19.48
N ALA A 64 4.72 1.97 18.43
CA ALA A 64 5.95 2.76 18.43
C ALA A 64 5.66 4.24 18.68
N THR A 65 4.72 4.86 17.97
CA THR A 65 4.36 6.27 18.19
C THR A 65 3.82 6.53 19.59
N PHE A 66 3.02 5.61 20.14
CA PHE A 66 2.56 5.70 21.53
C PHE A 66 3.73 5.69 22.52
N ILE A 67 4.64 4.71 22.39
CA ILE A 67 5.81 4.59 23.26
C ILE A 67 6.74 5.79 23.09
N MET A 68 6.99 6.26 21.87
CA MET A 68 7.81 7.45 21.61
C MET A 68 7.22 8.69 22.26
N GLY A 69 5.90 8.87 22.19
CA GLY A 69 5.21 9.98 22.85
C GLY A 69 5.30 9.89 24.36
N TYR A 70 5.13 8.68 24.92
CA TYR A 70 5.25 8.44 26.35
C TYR A 70 6.69 8.66 26.87
N VAL A 71 7.69 8.16 26.15
CA VAL A 71 9.10 8.32 26.49
C VAL A 71 9.56 9.77 26.29
N GLY A 72 9.11 10.44 25.23
CA GLY A 72 9.47 11.83 24.95
C GLY A 72 9.01 12.83 26.01
N GLN A 73 7.95 12.51 26.75
CA GLN A 73 7.49 13.31 27.89
C GLN A 73 8.26 13.06 29.19
N ARG A 74 8.95 11.91 29.33
CA ARG A 74 9.58 11.48 30.60
C ARG A 74 11.10 11.43 30.56
N ALA A 75 11.67 11.15 29.40
CA ALA A 75 13.10 11.02 29.21
C ALA A 75 13.68 12.29 28.58
N SER A 76 14.97 12.53 28.82
CA SER A 76 15.66 13.61 28.13
C SER A 76 15.63 13.38 26.61
N PHE A 77 15.34 14.43 25.84
CA PHE A 77 15.28 14.40 24.38
C PHE A 77 16.46 13.66 23.73
N ARG A 78 17.69 13.93 24.21
CA ARG A 78 18.91 13.30 23.69
C ARG A 78 18.98 11.79 23.98
N ALA A 79 18.55 11.38 25.17
CA ALA A 79 18.49 9.97 25.53
C ALA A 79 17.46 9.22 24.67
N SER A 80 16.27 9.79 24.49
CA SER A 80 15.21 9.20 23.66
C SER A 80 15.68 8.94 22.23
N LEU A 81 16.38 9.90 21.62
CA LEU A 81 16.94 9.75 20.28
C LEU A 81 18.04 8.68 20.21
N LEU A 82 18.95 8.67 21.19
CA LEU A 82 20.04 7.68 21.23
C LEU A 82 19.48 6.26 21.36
N TYR A 83 18.55 6.04 22.31
CA TYR A 83 17.96 4.72 22.53
C TYR A 83 17.06 4.28 21.37
N ASN A 84 16.34 5.19 20.73
CA ASN A 84 15.57 4.89 19.51
C ASN A 84 16.51 4.42 18.37
N THR A 85 17.63 5.12 18.17
CA THR A 85 18.64 4.74 17.18
C THR A 85 19.26 3.37 17.50
N MET A 86 19.56 3.10 18.78
CA MET A 86 20.03 1.77 19.21
C MET A 86 19.00 0.68 18.93
N GLY A 87 17.71 0.95 19.15
CA GLY A 87 16.62 0.04 18.80
C GLY A 87 16.63 -0.31 17.31
N PHE A 88 16.73 0.69 16.42
CA PHE A 88 16.84 0.46 14.98
C PHE A 88 18.06 -0.39 14.61
N LEU A 89 19.22 -0.14 15.21
CA LEU A 89 20.43 -0.93 14.95
C LEU A 89 20.24 -2.39 15.37
N LEU A 90 19.67 -2.64 16.55
CA LEU A 90 19.41 -3.99 17.06
C LEU A 90 18.40 -4.74 16.19
N CYS A 91 17.35 -4.08 15.72
CA CYS A 91 16.36 -4.68 14.81
C CYS A 91 16.95 -4.98 13.42
N THR A 92 17.91 -4.18 12.95
CA THR A 92 18.50 -4.32 11.61
C THR A 92 19.64 -5.35 11.58
N LEU A 93 20.33 -5.56 12.72
CA LEU A 93 21.53 -6.41 12.81
C LEU A 93 21.34 -7.85 12.27
N PRO A 94 20.23 -8.57 12.54
CA PRO A 94 20.01 -9.92 12.02
C PRO A 94 19.92 -10.00 10.49
N PHE A 95 19.62 -8.88 9.83
CA PHE A 95 19.46 -8.82 8.37
C PHE A 95 20.77 -8.48 7.64
N LEU A 96 21.82 -8.06 8.36
CA LEU A 96 23.13 -7.75 7.77
C LEU A 96 23.78 -8.92 7.03
N PRO A 97 23.77 -10.18 7.52
CA PRO A 97 24.40 -11.31 6.83
C PRO A 97 23.73 -11.65 5.50
N GLN A 98 22.45 -11.25 5.33
CA GLN A 98 21.67 -11.51 4.13
C GLN A 98 21.95 -10.48 3.02
N GLN A 99 22.66 -9.39 3.33
CA GLN A 99 22.96 -8.34 2.36
C GLN A 99 24.13 -8.75 1.46
N GLN A 100 23.84 -8.98 0.18
CA GLN A 100 24.87 -9.14 -0.83
C GLN A 100 25.38 -7.76 -1.27
N PHE A 101 26.38 -7.23 -0.58
CA PHE A 101 27.07 -5.97 -0.95
C PHE A 101 27.91 -6.14 -2.22
N ARG A 102 27.26 -6.44 -3.36
CA ARG A 102 27.98 -6.76 -4.60
C ARG A 102 28.30 -5.52 -5.43
N THR A 103 27.45 -4.49 -5.38
CA THR A 103 27.70 -3.20 -6.05
C THR A 103 26.94 -2.07 -5.35
N PHE A 104 27.57 -0.92 -5.16
CA PHE A 104 26.90 0.28 -4.68
C PHE A 104 26.12 0.92 -5.83
N THR A 105 24.80 0.86 -5.75
CA THR A 105 23.88 1.38 -6.78
C THR A 105 23.13 2.61 -6.27
N ARG A 106 22.49 3.36 -7.18
CA ARG A 106 21.63 4.51 -6.84
C ARG A 106 20.56 4.18 -5.79
N ASN A 107 20.08 2.93 -5.76
CA ASN A 107 19.09 2.49 -4.78
C ASN A 107 19.64 2.50 -3.35
N HIS A 108 20.93 2.21 -3.17
CA HIS A 108 21.57 2.29 -1.84
C HIS A 108 21.60 3.73 -1.34
N LEU A 109 21.88 4.70 -2.22
CA LEU A 109 21.83 6.11 -1.88
C LEU A 109 20.41 6.55 -1.47
N LEU A 110 19.38 6.09 -2.20
CA LEU A 110 17.99 6.37 -1.84
C LEU A 110 17.61 5.76 -0.48
N CYS A 111 18.09 4.55 -0.16
CA CYS A 111 17.91 3.95 1.16
C CYS A 111 18.56 4.77 2.27
N ILE A 112 19.80 5.25 2.06
CA ILE A 112 20.50 6.11 3.03
C ILE A 112 19.72 7.41 3.26
N VAL A 113 19.30 8.07 2.19
CA VAL A 113 18.50 9.30 2.27
C VAL A 113 17.18 9.05 3.01
N SER A 114 16.49 7.94 2.73
CA SER A 114 15.27 7.60 3.46
C SER A 114 15.51 7.39 4.96
N GLY A 115 16.62 6.75 5.34
CA GLY A 115 16.98 6.55 6.75
C GLY A 115 17.26 7.87 7.45
N LEU A 116 18.01 8.78 6.81
CA LEU A 116 18.29 10.12 7.35
C LEU A 116 17.01 10.94 7.53
N MET A 117 16.09 10.90 6.56
CA MET A 117 14.80 11.59 6.65
C MET A 117 13.95 11.01 7.80
N PHE A 118 13.98 9.69 8.01
CA PHE A 118 13.27 9.05 9.10
C PHE A 118 13.82 9.49 10.46
N THR A 119 15.14 9.48 10.64
CA THR A 119 15.77 9.97 11.88
C THR A 119 15.47 11.44 12.12
N TRP A 120 15.42 12.26 11.06
CA TRP A 120 15.05 13.67 11.18
C TRP A 120 13.59 13.87 11.59
N ALA A 121 12.69 13.01 11.11
CA ALA A 121 11.30 13.01 11.55
C ALA A 121 11.19 12.62 13.04
N ASP A 122 11.95 11.62 13.50
CA ASP A 122 11.99 11.23 14.92
C ASP A 122 12.46 12.39 15.81
N VAL A 123 13.46 13.18 15.38
CA VAL A 123 13.91 14.41 16.06
C VAL A 123 12.74 15.38 16.23
N GLY A 124 11.95 15.62 15.18
CA GLY A 124 10.76 16.46 15.25
C GLY A 124 9.70 15.89 16.21
N PHE A 125 9.44 14.59 16.12
CA PHE A 125 8.47 13.89 16.95
C PHE A 125 8.81 13.99 18.45
N PHE A 126 10.04 13.63 18.82
CA PHE A 126 10.49 13.72 20.22
C PHE A 126 10.53 15.16 20.71
N LYS A 127 10.83 16.13 19.85
CA LYS A 127 10.82 17.54 20.22
C LYS A 127 9.41 18.01 20.55
N LEU A 128 8.41 17.70 19.71
CA LEU A 128 7.01 18.01 19.96
C LEU A 128 6.48 17.30 21.21
N SER A 129 6.82 16.03 21.40
CA SER A 129 6.47 15.27 22.61
C SER A 129 7.08 15.91 23.87
N SER A 130 8.35 16.34 23.81
CA SER A 130 9.01 17.03 24.94
C SER A 130 8.46 18.42 25.23
N MET A 131 7.74 19.03 24.27
CA MET A 131 7.03 20.31 24.45
C MET A 131 5.67 20.12 25.14
N GLY A 132 5.28 18.89 25.47
CA GLY A 132 4.07 18.60 26.23
C GLY A 132 2.82 18.30 25.39
N MET A 133 2.94 18.22 24.07
CA MET A 133 1.82 17.78 23.21
C MET A 133 1.39 16.37 23.61
N SER A 134 0.07 16.10 23.73
CA SER A 134 -0.34 14.75 24.10
C SER A 134 -0.04 13.76 22.98
N VAL A 135 0.21 12.54 23.40
CA VAL A 135 0.40 11.40 22.51
C VAL A 135 -0.85 11.14 21.66
N SER A 136 -2.03 11.43 22.21
CA SER A 136 -3.33 11.24 21.55
C SER A 136 -3.55 12.18 20.37
N VAL A 137 -2.97 13.39 20.40
CA VAL A 137 -3.01 14.34 19.27
C VAL A 137 -1.80 14.16 18.35
N LEU A 138 -0.61 13.96 18.92
CA LEU A 138 0.63 13.84 18.16
C LEU A 138 0.61 12.67 17.17
N GLY A 139 0.04 11.51 17.55
CA GLY A 139 -0.08 10.36 16.67
C GLY A 139 -0.87 10.65 15.39
N PRO A 140 -2.13 11.07 15.48
CA PRO A 140 -2.94 11.44 14.32
C PRO A 140 -2.37 12.60 13.49
N VAL A 141 -1.83 13.64 14.14
CA VAL A 141 -1.21 14.79 13.44
C VAL A 141 -0.01 14.33 12.62
N THR A 142 0.86 13.49 13.18
CA THR A 142 2.02 12.98 12.45
C THR A 142 1.61 12.01 11.35
N ALA A 143 0.58 11.19 11.54
CA ALA A 143 0.01 10.30 10.51
C ALA A 143 -0.47 11.04 9.24
N LEU A 144 -0.69 12.35 9.31
CA LEU A 144 -0.97 13.19 8.15
C LEU A 144 0.18 13.23 7.12
N TYR A 145 1.35 12.69 7.47
CA TYR A 145 2.46 12.49 6.53
C TYR A 145 2.03 11.75 5.25
N ILE A 146 0.94 10.98 5.27
CA ILE A 146 0.37 10.28 4.09
C ILE A 146 0.04 11.22 2.91
N ILE A 147 -0.14 12.52 3.16
CA ILE A 147 -0.33 13.53 2.10
C ILE A 147 0.91 13.59 1.21
N VAL A 148 2.10 13.56 1.80
CA VAL A 148 3.38 13.72 1.10
C VAL A 148 3.61 12.61 0.05
N PRO A 149 3.54 11.31 0.38
CA PRO A 149 3.69 10.26 -0.63
C PRO A 149 2.51 10.22 -1.61
N ALA A 150 1.30 10.64 -1.22
CA ALA A 150 0.19 10.74 -2.17
C ALA A 150 0.45 11.81 -3.24
N VAL A 151 0.93 12.99 -2.85
CA VAL A 151 1.31 14.06 -3.78
C VAL A 151 2.52 13.65 -4.62
N LEU A 152 3.56 13.10 -4.00
CA LEU A 152 4.74 12.60 -4.71
C LEU A 152 4.41 11.44 -5.67
N GLY A 153 3.45 10.57 -5.33
CA GLY A 153 2.98 9.51 -6.21
C GLY A 153 2.36 10.07 -7.50
N VAL A 154 1.58 11.15 -7.39
CA VAL A 154 1.03 11.84 -8.57
C VAL A 154 2.14 12.52 -9.37
N LEU A 155 3.01 13.29 -8.70
CA LEU A 155 4.02 14.12 -9.37
C LEU A 155 5.17 13.31 -9.96
N CYS A 156 5.65 12.29 -9.25
CA CYS A 156 6.85 11.53 -9.63
C CYS A 156 6.53 10.19 -10.30
N LEU A 157 5.45 9.52 -9.89
CA LEU A 157 5.07 8.20 -10.45
C LEU A 157 3.97 8.31 -11.51
N GLY A 158 3.38 9.49 -11.70
CA GLY A 158 2.29 9.69 -12.66
C GLY A 158 0.99 8.99 -12.25
N GLU A 159 0.79 8.73 -10.96
CA GLU A 159 -0.43 8.10 -10.48
C GLU A 159 -1.66 9.00 -10.71
N THR A 160 -2.79 8.38 -11.05
CA THR A 160 -4.05 9.11 -11.19
C THR A 160 -4.60 9.52 -9.82
N PHE A 161 -4.83 10.82 -9.67
CA PHE A 161 -5.45 11.41 -8.49
C PHE A 161 -6.98 11.35 -8.63
N THR A 162 -7.59 10.31 -8.08
CA THR A 162 -9.05 10.14 -8.15
C THR A 162 -9.74 11.07 -7.15
N LEU A 163 -10.93 11.57 -7.49
CA LEU A 163 -11.75 12.39 -6.58
C LEU A 163 -12.00 11.69 -5.24
N ARG A 164 -12.05 10.35 -5.22
CA ARG A 164 -12.20 9.56 -4.00
C ARG A 164 -11.01 9.72 -3.05
N LYS A 165 -9.77 9.73 -3.57
CA LYS A 165 -8.55 9.97 -2.79
C LYS A 165 -8.57 11.38 -2.18
N VAL A 166 -8.99 12.39 -2.97
CA VAL A 166 -9.10 13.79 -2.51
C VAL A 166 -10.09 13.90 -1.36
N VAL A 167 -11.31 13.38 -1.53
CA VAL A 167 -12.35 13.45 -0.49
C VAL A 167 -11.90 12.75 0.78
N GLY A 168 -11.29 11.56 0.67
CA GLY A 168 -10.73 10.85 1.82
C GLY A 168 -9.64 11.67 2.53
N LEU A 169 -8.78 12.34 1.78
CA LEU A 169 -7.72 13.19 2.32
C LEU A 169 -8.29 14.41 3.06
N VAL A 170 -9.26 15.10 2.46
CA VAL A 170 -9.92 16.26 3.08
C VAL A 170 -10.64 15.86 4.37
N LEU A 171 -11.34 14.71 4.37
CA LEU A 171 -11.98 14.19 5.57
C LEU A 171 -10.96 13.80 6.66
N ALA A 172 -9.83 13.20 6.30
CA ALA A 172 -8.78 12.86 7.24
C ALA A 172 -8.16 14.11 7.89
N VAL A 173 -7.84 15.13 7.09
CA VAL A 173 -7.36 16.43 7.58
C VAL A 173 -8.38 17.06 8.53
N SER A 174 -9.65 17.08 8.14
CA SER A 174 -10.72 17.68 8.95
C SER A 174 -10.88 16.96 10.30
N ALA A 175 -10.83 15.62 10.31
CA ALA A 175 -10.90 14.83 11.52
C ALA A 175 -9.72 15.12 12.46
N ILE A 176 -8.51 15.26 11.91
CA ILE A 176 -7.32 15.60 12.69
C ILE A 176 -7.38 17.03 13.22
N CYS A 177 -7.87 18.00 12.43
CA CYS A 177 -8.09 19.36 12.90
C CYS A 177 -9.06 19.40 14.08
N LEU A 178 -10.16 18.65 14.02
CA LEU A 178 -11.12 18.54 15.12
C LEU A 178 -10.50 17.91 16.38
N LEU A 179 -9.64 16.90 16.20
CA LEU A 179 -8.96 16.25 17.32
C LEU A 179 -7.88 17.17 17.95
N ALA A 180 -7.17 17.94 17.13
CA ALA A 180 -6.13 18.86 17.58
C ALA A 180 -6.69 20.14 18.20
N SER A 181 -7.90 20.57 17.83
CA SER A 181 -8.51 21.79 18.38
C SER A 181 -8.80 21.71 19.88
N ASP A 182 -8.94 20.50 20.43
CA ASP A 182 -9.18 20.29 21.87
C ASP A 182 -7.95 20.61 22.73
N GLU A 183 -6.73 20.53 22.16
CA GLU A 183 -5.49 20.90 22.86
C GLU A 183 -5.11 22.37 22.76
N GLY A 184 -5.58 23.07 21.72
CA GLY A 184 -5.33 24.50 21.54
C GLY A 184 -6.18 25.41 22.43
N ALA A 185 -7.09 24.84 23.23
CA ALA A 185 -8.00 25.55 24.13
C ALA A 185 -7.55 25.54 25.61
N ALA A 186 -6.34 25.05 25.91
CA ALA A 186 -5.75 24.97 27.25
C ALA A 186 -4.60 25.97 27.46
#